data_AF-A0A0F5I7T2-F1
#
_entry.id   AF-A0A0F5I7T2-F1
#
_cell.length_a   1.000
_cell.length_b   1.000
_cell.length_c   1.000
_cell.angle_alpha   90.00
_cell.angle_beta   90.00
_cell.angle_gamma   90.00
#
_symmetry.space_group_name_H-M   'P 1'
#
loop_
_entity.id
_entity.type
_entity.pdbx_description
1 polymer ?
#
loop_
_entity_poly.entity_id
_entity_poly.type
_entity_poly.pdbx_seq_one_letter_code
_entity_poly.pdbx_strand_id
1 'polypeptide(L)'
;MKKEELRSLWKERIQAYRESGLTARQWCAENGVSTHRLYYWLRRPNSAASAPASPSEWMRFDVTDGPEDKASLTIKVGVCEIEIKEPLNEKLLLDVIRVLESRC
;
A
#
# COMPACT_ATOMS: atom_id res chain seq x y z
N MET A 1 -14.95 1.95 -33.84
CA MET A 1 -15.98 1.60 -32.84
C MET A 1 -15.99 2.64 -31.74
N LYS A 2 -17.18 3.14 -31.35
CA LYS A 2 -17.35 4.23 -30.38
C LYS A 2 -16.83 3.80 -29.01
N LYS A 3 -16.01 4.63 -28.37
CA LYS A 3 -15.44 4.38 -27.02
C LYS A 3 -16.51 4.05 -25.97
N GLU A 4 -17.75 4.51 -26.20
CA GLU A 4 -18.91 4.26 -25.35
C GLU A 4 -19.38 2.79 -25.38
N GLU A 5 -19.50 2.19 -26.57
CA GLU A 5 -19.93 0.80 -26.74
C GLU A 5 -18.99 -0.17 -26.00
N LEU A 6 -17.69 0.10 -26.09
CA LEU A 6 -16.68 -0.68 -25.39
C LEU A 6 -16.85 -0.56 -23.87
N ARG A 7 -17.19 0.62 -23.34
CA ARG A 7 -17.43 0.80 -21.90
C ARG A 7 -18.64 0.02 -21.42
N SER A 8 -19.76 0.08 -22.14
CA SER A 8 -20.97 -0.67 -21.80
C SER A 8 -20.70 -2.17 -21.75
N LEU A 9 -20.01 -2.70 -22.77
CA LEU A 9 -19.64 -4.10 -22.84
C LEU A 9 -18.71 -4.53 -21.69
N TRP A 10 -17.77 -3.67 -21.27
CA TRP A 10 -16.90 -3.98 -20.14
C TRP A 10 -17.59 -3.83 -18.79
N LYS A 11 -18.60 -2.97 -18.67
CA LYS A 11 -19.42 -2.85 -17.47
C LYS A 11 -20.22 -4.13 -17.23
N GLU A 12 -20.85 -4.66 -18.27
CA GLU A 12 -21.59 -5.94 -18.21
C GLU A 12 -20.66 -7.10 -17.84
N ARG A 13 -19.49 -7.17 -18.47
CA ARG A 13 -18.48 -8.19 -18.17
C ARG A 13 -17.96 -8.14 -16.73
N ILE A 14 -17.70 -6.96 -16.19
CA ILE A 14 -17.27 -6.81 -14.79
C ILE A 14 -18.40 -7.25 -13.84
N GLN A 15 -19.65 -6.94 -14.17
CA GLN A 15 -20.80 -7.35 -13.37
C GLN A 15 -20.93 -8.88 -13.36
N ALA A 16 -20.89 -9.52 -14.53
CA ALA A 16 -20.90 -10.98 -14.66
C ALA A 16 -19.72 -11.65 -13.93
N TYR A 17 -18.53 -11.04 -13.98
CA TYR A 17 -17.37 -11.51 -13.20
C TYR A 17 -17.64 -11.46 -11.69
N ARG A 18 -18.18 -10.34 -11.18
CA ARG A 18 -18.48 -10.19 -9.75
C ARG A 18 -19.58 -11.15 -9.27
N GLU A 19 -20.58 -11.39 -10.10
CA GLU A 19 -21.67 -12.34 -9.81
C GLU A 19 -21.21 -13.80 -9.88
N SER A 20 -20.23 -14.12 -10.74
CA SER A 20 -19.71 -15.48 -10.86
C SER A 20 -19.01 -16.00 -9.60
N GLY A 21 -18.44 -15.11 -8.78
CA GLY A 21 -17.62 -15.49 -7.62
C GLY A 21 -16.34 -16.26 -7.98
N LEU A 22 -16.02 -16.40 -9.27
CA LEU A 22 -14.85 -17.12 -9.77
C LEU A 22 -13.60 -16.25 -9.66
N THR A 23 -12.43 -16.90 -9.65
CA THR A 23 -11.17 -16.17 -9.77
C THR A 23 -11.04 -15.56 -11.17
N ALA A 24 -10.35 -14.41 -11.27
CA ALA A 24 -10.13 -13.71 -12.55
C ALA A 24 -9.59 -14.63 -13.65
N ARG A 25 -8.71 -15.58 -13.32
CA ARG A 25 -8.14 -16.53 -14.28
C ARG A 25 -9.17 -17.54 -14.79
N GLN A 26 -10.00 -18.08 -13.92
CA GLN A 26 -11.07 -19.03 -14.29
C GLN A 26 -12.13 -18.34 -15.14
N TRP A 27 -12.61 -17.18 -14.70
CA TRP A 27 -13.62 -16.42 -15.44
C TRP A 27 -13.12 -15.98 -16.82
N CYS A 28 -11.85 -15.55 -16.92
CA CYS A 28 -11.21 -15.22 -18.19
C CYS A 28 -11.10 -16.42 -19.14
N ALA A 29 -10.80 -17.61 -18.61
CA ALA A 29 -10.72 -18.84 -19.40
C ALA A 29 -12.08 -19.24 -19.97
N GLU A 30 -13.15 -19.15 -19.17
CA GLU A 30 -14.51 -19.48 -19.60
C GLU A 30 -15.09 -18.47 -20.60
N ASN A 31 -14.81 -17.18 -20.41
CA ASN A 31 -15.40 -16.11 -21.21
C ASN A 31 -14.51 -15.67 -22.38
N GLY A 32 -13.37 -16.32 -22.60
CA GLY A 32 -12.42 -15.98 -23.68
C GLY A 32 -11.86 -14.56 -23.57
N VAL A 33 -11.74 -14.05 -22.35
CA VAL A 33 -11.27 -12.67 -22.08
C VAL A 33 -9.82 -12.71 -21.60
N SER A 34 -8.97 -11.85 -22.15
CA SER A 34 -7.60 -11.69 -21.63
C SER A 34 -7.60 -11.19 -20.18
N THR A 35 -6.91 -11.91 -19.30
CA THR A 35 -6.75 -11.55 -17.88
C THR A 35 -6.15 -10.16 -17.70
N HIS A 36 -5.17 -9.78 -18.54
CA HIS A 36 -4.60 -8.44 -18.51
C HIS A 36 -5.65 -7.36 -18.81
N ARG A 37 -6.52 -7.63 -19.80
CA ARG A 37 -7.60 -6.70 -20.17
C ARG A 37 -8.63 -6.60 -19.05
N LEU A 38 -8.96 -7.71 -18.37
CA LEU A 38 -9.84 -7.68 -17.19
C LEU A 38 -9.25 -6.83 -16.07
N TYR A 39 -7.98 -7.03 -15.70
CA TYR A 39 -7.32 -6.20 -14.69
C TYR A 39 -7.26 -4.73 -15.07
N TYR A 40 -6.99 -4.42 -16.33
CA TYR A 40 -7.02 -3.06 -16.83
C TYR A 40 -8.39 -2.41 -16.58
N TRP A 41 -9.49 -3.09 -16.90
CA TRP A 41 -10.84 -2.57 -16.70
C TRP A 41 -11.31 -2.56 -15.25
N LEU A 42 -10.81 -3.47 -14.41
CA LEU A 42 -11.04 -3.45 -12.95
C LEU A 42 -10.33 -2.29 -12.26
N ARG A 43 -9.10 -1.97 -12.68
CA ARG A 43 -8.29 -0.86 -12.14
C ARG A 43 -8.70 0.50 -12.70
N ARG A 44 -9.38 0.52 -13.85
CA ARG A 44 -9.76 1.76 -14.52
C ARG A 44 -10.77 2.51 -13.64
N PRO A 45 -10.46 3.74 -13.19
CA PRO A 45 -11.44 4.55 -12.47
C PRO A 45 -12.63 4.77 -13.38
N ASN A 46 -13.82 4.52 -12.83
CA ASN A 46 -15.08 4.51 -13.56
C ASN A 46 -15.42 5.94 -13.99
N SER A 47 -14.89 6.40 -15.12
CA SER A 47 -14.99 7.80 -15.58
C SER A 47 -16.41 8.24 -15.97
N ALA A 48 -17.43 7.43 -15.68
CA ALA A 48 -18.85 7.69 -15.95
C ALA A 48 -19.68 7.83 -14.66
N ALA A 49 -19.06 7.67 -13.48
CA ALA A 49 -19.68 8.04 -12.22
C ALA A 49 -18.97 9.31 -11.72
N SER A 50 -19.55 10.47 -12.03
CA SER A 50 -19.39 11.64 -11.17
C SER A 50 -20.05 11.33 -9.82
N ALA A 51 -19.43 10.47 -9.02
CA ALA A 51 -19.24 10.83 -7.63
C ALA A 51 -18.08 11.84 -7.63
N PRO A 52 -18.03 12.85 -6.75
CA PRO A 52 -16.76 13.52 -6.54
C PRO A 52 -15.77 12.39 -6.32
N ALA A 53 -14.72 12.36 -7.15
CA ALA A 53 -13.57 11.57 -6.81
C ALA A 53 -13.34 11.89 -5.33
N SER A 54 -13.48 10.92 -4.43
CA SER A 54 -12.54 10.90 -3.34
C SER A 54 -11.23 10.93 -4.09
N PRO A 55 -10.53 12.09 -4.11
CA PRO A 55 -9.24 12.15 -4.78
C PRO A 55 -8.53 10.96 -4.16
N SER A 56 -8.03 10.07 -5.02
CA SER A 56 -7.14 8.97 -4.63
C SER A 56 -6.58 9.31 -3.26
N GLU A 57 -7.03 8.61 -2.22
CA GLU A 57 -6.38 8.71 -0.93
C GLU A 57 -4.98 8.17 -1.21
N TRP A 58 -4.11 9.06 -1.69
CA TRP A 58 -2.88 9.35 -1.00
C TRP A 58 -3.31 9.30 0.45
N MET A 59 -3.18 8.12 1.03
CA MET A 59 -3.18 7.95 2.46
C MET A 59 -2.08 8.93 2.86
N ARG A 60 -2.50 10.14 3.23
CA ARG A 60 -1.62 11.06 3.93
C ARG A 60 -1.34 10.24 5.17
N PHE A 61 -0.18 9.60 5.18
CA PHE A 61 0.53 9.53 6.41
C PHE A 61 0.61 10.99 6.83
N ASP A 62 -0.26 11.36 7.76
CA ASP A 62 0.10 12.40 8.70
C ASP A 62 1.40 11.89 9.31
N VAL A 63 2.51 12.27 8.67
CA VAL A 63 3.73 12.54 9.41
C VAL A 63 3.22 13.56 10.40
N THR A 64 2.89 13.04 11.58
CA THR A 64 2.74 13.85 12.75
C THR A 64 4.09 14.53 12.83
N ASP A 65 4.13 15.75 12.33
CA ASP A 65 5.09 16.77 12.69
C ASP A 65 4.88 16.96 14.19
N GLY A 66 5.35 15.96 14.94
CA GLY A 66 5.61 16.06 16.36
C GLY A 66 6.75 17.04 16.51
N PRO A 67 6.71 17.86 17.56
CA PRO A 67 7.54 19.04 17.64
C PRO A 67 9.01 18.64 17.59
N GLU A 68 9.68 19.23 16.60
CA GLU A 68 11.09 19.58 16.61
C GLU A 68 12.08 18.41 16.40
N ASP A 69 12.94 18.62 15.40
CA ASP A 69 14.27 18.04 15.26
C ASP A 69 14.91 17.70 16.62
N LYS A 70 14.72 16.47 17.06
CA LYS A 70 15.50 15.84 18.11
C LYS A 70 16.34 14.81 17.39
N ALA A 71 17.64 15.08 17.26
CA ALA A 71 18.51 14.24 16.46
C ALA A 71 18.45 12.81 17.04
N SER A 72 17.92 11.88 16.24
CA SER A 72 17.87 10.48 16.63
C SER A 72 19.05 9.75 16.03
N LEU A 73 19.79 9.03 16.87
CA LEU A 73 20.89 8.17 16.44
C LEU A 73 20.37 6.73 16.39
N THR A 74 20.36 6.14 15.20
CA THR A 74 19.96 4.74 15.02
C THR A 74 21.18 3.88 14.74
N ILE A 75 21.44 2.90 15.61
CA ILE A 75 22.53 1.92 15.46
C ILE A 75 21.94 0.60 14.98
N LYS A 76 22.48 0.04 13.88
CA LYS A 76 22.07 -1.26 13.33
C LYS A 76 23.22 -2.25 13.38
N VAL A 77 23.01 -3.37 14.08
CA VAL A 77 23.97 -4.49 14.16
C VAL A 77 23.23 -5.78 13.81
N GLY A 78 23.35 -6.24 12.57
CA GLY A 78 22.65 -7.42 12.06
C GLY A 78 21.12 -7.25 12.14
N VAL A 79 20.48 -8.05 13.00
CA VAL A 79 19.02 -8.00 13.25
C VAL A 79 18.64 -7.09 14.42
N CYS A 80 19.61 -6.51 15.12
CA CYS A 80 19.39 -5.60 16.24
C CYS A 80 19.35 -4.15 15.75
N GLU A 81 18.31 -3.41 16.13
CA GLU A 81 18.13 -1.99 15.86
C GLU A 81 17.93 -1.28 17.21
N ILE A 82 18.78 -0.28 17.48
CA ILE A 82 18.72 0.53 18.69
C ILE A 82 18.50 1.97 18.26
N GLU A 83 17.35 2.53 18.64
CA GLU A 83 16.99 3.92 18.39
C GLU A 83 17.22 4.75 19.65
N ILE A 84 17.99 5.82 19.51
CA ILE A 84 18.32 6.75 20.60
C ILE A 84 17.69 8.10 20.28
N LYS A 85 16.78 8.57 21.15
CA LYS A 85 16.08 9.86 21.00
C LYS A 85 16.65 10.89 21.98
N GLU A 86 16.67 12.16 21.59
CA GLU A 86 16.99 13.25 22.52
C GLU A 86 15.81 13.60 23.44
N PRO A 87 16.07 14.13 24.66
CA PRO A 87 17.39 14.27 25.28
C PRO A 87 17.97 12.90 25.67
N LEU A 88 19.23 12.68 25.32
CA LEU A 88 19.93 11.42 25.54
C LEU A 88 20.03 11.11 27.03
N ASN A 89 19.53 9.95 27.45
CA ASN A 89 19.83 9.41 28.77
C ASN A 89 21.16 8.65 28.72
N GLU A 90 22.26 9.35 29.00
CA GLU A 90 23.62 8.79 28.98
C GLU A 90 23.75 7.52 29.84
N LYS A 91 23.10 7.50 31.01
CA LYS A 91 23.13 6.35 31.92
C LYS A 91 22.46 5.12 31.29
N LEU A 92 21.30 5.32 30.67
CA LEU A 92 20.59 4.24 29.96
C LEU A 92 21.42 3.72 28.79
N LEU A 93 22.04 4.60 28.01
CA LEU A 93 22.90 4.20 26.89
C LEU A 93 24.11 3.40 27.37
N LEU A 94 24.78 3.84 28.45
CA LEU A 94 25.90 3.12 29.04
C LEU A 94 25.50 1.75 29.58
N ASP A 95 24.34 1.64 30.25
CA ASP A 95 23.83 0.36 30.75
C ASP A 95 23.56 -0.62 29.59
N VAL A 96 22.98 -0.12 28.48
CA VAL A 96 22.77 -0.94 27.26
C VAL A 96 24.09 -1.39 26.66
N ILE A 97 25.07 -0.49 26.50
CA ILE A 97 26.40 -0.84 25.95
C ILE A 97 27.09 -1.90 26.82
N ARG A 98 27.08 -1.75 28.14
CA ARG A 98 27.67 -2.75 29.06
C ARG A 98 27.02 -4.12 28.94
N VAL A 99 25.69 -4.17 28.78
CA VAL A 99 24.98 -5.43 28.55
C VAL A 99 25.43 -6.06 27.24
N LEU A 100 25.56 -5.28 26.17
CA LEU A 100 26.04 -5.78 24.87
C LEU A 100 27.49 -6.28 24.95
N GLU A 101 28.39 -5.55 25.61
CA GLU A 101 29.78 -5.98 25.83
C GLU A 101 29.88 -7.28 26.64
N SER A 102 29.00 -7.49 27.63
CA SER A 102 28.98 -8.73 28.43
C SER A 102 28.50 -9.98 27.67
N ARG A 103 27.92 -9.78 26.48
CA ARG A 103 27.35 -10.84 25.63
C ARG A 103 28.19 -11.13 24.39
N CYS A 104 29.26 -10.37 24.15
CA CYS A 104 30.32 -10.67 23.19
C CYS A 104 31.49 -11.39 23.90
#